data_AF-A0A7K1E378-F1
#
_entry.id   AF-A0A7K1E378-F1
#
_cell.length_a   1.000
_cell.length_b   1.000
_cell.length_c   1.000
_cell.angle_alpha   90.00
_cell.angle_beta   90.00
_cell.angle_gamma   90.00
#
_symmetry.space_group_name_H-M   'P 1'
#
loop_
_entity.id
_entity.type
_entity.pdbx_description
1 polymer ?
#
loop_
_entity_poly.entity_id
_entity_poly.type
_entity_poly.pdbx_seq_one_letter_code
_entity_poly.pdbx_strand_id
1 'polypeptide(L)'
;MTSQLFSPLKIRGVEFKNRVWVSPMCQYSADDGVVGTWHIVHLGSFATGGVGMIMVEATAVMPNGRISIGCSGIWSDKHAEAFKPAIDFVHSQGSLIGIQLAHAGRKGSTMKPWDDHEIAVASEGGWETIGPSALAYKDFPVPHAMTVDEIQSATQSFVESAVRSERAGFDLVEIHAAHGYLFHQFLSPLSNLRTDEYGGSFENRIRFLVDT
;
A
#
# COMPACT_ATOMS: atom_id res chain seq x y z
N MET A 1 11.00 -16.77 -33.26
CA MET A 1 11.31 -15.61 -32.41
C MET A 1 10.76 -15.90 -31.02
N THR A 2 11.57 -15.79 -29.98
CA THR A 2 11.13 -15.85 -28.58
C THR A 2 10.23 -14.64 -28.28
N SER A 3 9.11 -14.86 -27.57
CA SER A 3 8.17 -13.79 -27.25
C SER A 3 8.80 -12.72 -26.36
N GLN A 4 8.52 -11.44 -26.65
CA GLN A 4 8.98 -10.31 -25.82
C GLN A 4 8.45 -10.36 -24.39
N LEU A 5 7.33 -11.05 -24.15
CA LEU A 5 6.80 -11.24 -22.80
C LEU A 5 7.78 -12.02 -21.91
N PHE A 6 8.52 -12.97 -22.49
CA PHE A 6 9.48 -13.82 -21.80
C PHE A 6 10.94 -13.34 -21.96
N SER A 7 11.16 -12.12 -22.45
CA SER A 7 12.48 -11.52 -22.49
C SER A 7 12.83 -10.86 -21.15
N PRO A 8 14.10 -10.87 -20.73
CA PRO A 8 14.54 -10.14 -19.55
C PRO A 8 14.30 -8.63 -19.66
N LEU A 9 14.16 -7.98 -18.51
CA LEU A 9 14.07 -6.52 -18.40
C LEU A 9 14.97 -6.06 -17.26
N LYS A 10 15.78 -5.02 -17.48
CA LYS A 10 16.59 -4.40 -16.43
C LYS A 10 16.08 -2.99 -16.15
N ILE A 11 15.77 -2.70 -14.89
CA ILE A 11 15.40 -1.36 -14.42
C ILE A 11 16.35 -1.01 -13.28
N ARG A 12 17.18 0.02 -13.50
CA ARG A 12 18.27 0.39 -12.57
C ARG A 12 19.14 -0.84 -12.24
N GLY A 13 19.25 -1.20 -10.96
CA GLY A 13 20.05 -2.33 -10.47
C GLY A 13 19.33 -3.68 -10.50
N VAL A 14 18.03 -3.73 -10.82
CA VAL A 14 17.20 -4.93 -10.72
C VAL A 14 16.98 -5.56 -12.09
N GLU A 15 17.20 -6.88 -12.18
CA GLU A 15 17.00 -7.67 -13.39
C GLU A 15 15.83 -8.64 -13.23
N PHE A 16 14.80 -8.46 -14.06
CA PHE A 16 13.60 -9.28 -14.10
C PHE A 16 13.78 -10.36 -15.17
N LYS A 17 13.55 -11.64 -14.82
CA LYS A 17 13.69 -12.77 -15.76
C LYS A 17 12.67 -12.76 -16.92
N ASN A 18 11.53 -12.09 -16.72
CA ASN A 18 10.51 -11.87 -17.74
C ASN A 18 9.61 -10.67 -17.36
N ARG A 19 8.68 -10.32 -18.26
CA ARG A 19 7.78 -9.15 -18.13
C ARG A 19 6.39 -9.51 -17.58
N VAL A 20 6.24 -10.70 -16.99
CA VAL A 20 4.98 -11.13 -16.34
C VAL A 20 5.06 -10.79 -14.87
N TRP A 21 4.33 -9.77 -14.44
CA TRP A 21 4.32 -9.30 -13.06
C TRP A 21 2.94 -9.46 -12.45
N VAL A 22 2.88 -9.90 -11.20
CA VAL A 22 1.63 -10.02 -10.45
C VAL A 22 1.34 -8.69 -9.76
N SER A 23 0.17 -8.12 -10.03
CA SER A 23 -0.30 -6.87 -9.43
C SER A 23 -0.55 -7.00 -7.93
N PRO A 24 -0.46 -5.89 -7.16
CA PRO A 24 -0.85 -5.88 -5.75
C PRO A 24 -2.36 -6.12 -5.62
N MET A 25 -2.75 -7.21 -4.98
CA MET A 25 -4.16 -7.62 -4.81
C MET A 25 -4.44 -7.87 -3.33
N CYS A 26 -5.23 -6.99 -2.70
CA CYS A 26 -5.56 -7.11 -1.27
C CYS A 26 -6.20 -8.45 -0.93
N GLN A 27 -5.67 -9.10 0.10
CA GLN A 27 -6.14 -10.40 0.58
C GLN A 27 -7.05 -10.26 1.80
N TYR A 28 -7.04 -9.11 2.48
CA TYR A 28 -7.87 -8.83 3.67
C TYR A 28 -7.77 -9.92 4.76
N SER A 29 -6.58 -10.53 4.86
CA SER A 29 -6.30 -11.73 5.65
C SER A 29 -5.20 -11.53 6.69
N ALA A 30 -4.78 -10.29 6.93
CA ALA A 30 -3.85 -9.97 8.01
C ALA A 30 -4.59 -9.80 9.34
N ASP A 31 -3.89 -10.05 10.44
CA ASP A 31 -4.37 -9.83 11.81
C ASP A 31 -3.61 -8.66 12.43
N ASP A 32 -4.31 -7.58 12.75
CA ASP A 32 -3.71 -6.29 13.14
C ASP A 32 -2.57 -5.85 12.20
N GLY A 33 -2.75 -6.02 10.88
CA GLY A 33 -1.72 -5.73 9.89
C GLY A 33 -0.62 -6.79 9.73
N VAL A 34 -0.50 -7.74 10.65
CA VAL A 34 0.52 -8.80 10.58
C VAL A 34 0.09 -9.89 9.61
N VAL A 35 0.92 -10.14 8.60
CA VAL A 35 0.69 -11.22 7.64
C VAL A 35 0.98 -12.59 8.26
N GLY A 36 0.23 -13.61 7.82
CA GLY A 36 0.41 -14.99 8.25
C GLY A 36 0.43 -15.99 7.09
N THR A 37 0.21 -17.27 7.41
CA THR A 37 0.29 -18.42 6.49
C THR A 37 -0.48 -18.23 5.19
N TRP A 38 -1.63 -17.55 5.22
CA TRP A 38 -2.39 -17.21 4.01
C TRP A 38 -1.52 -16.53 2.95
N HIS A 39 -0.77 -15.50 3.33
CA HIS A 39 0.04 -14.71 2.40
C HIS A 39 1.22 -15.52 1.88
N ILE A 40 1.83 -16.37 2.71
CA ILE A 40 2.90 -17.28 2.29
C ILE A 40 2.41 -18.21 1.19
N VAL A 41 1.25 -18.86 1.40
CA VAL A 41 0.65 -19.79 0.42
C VAL A 41 0.23 -19.04 -0.85
N HIS A 42 -0.44 -17.89 -0.70
CA HIS A 42 -0.92 -17.09 -1.82
C HIS A 42 0.24 -16.58 -2.70
N LEU A 43 1.23 -15.90 -2.12
CA LEU A 43 2.39 -15.38 -2.85
C LEU A 43 3.24 -16.52 -3.41
N GLY A 44 3.42 -17.60 -2.64
CA GLY A 44 4.14 -18.78 -3.08
C GLY A 44 3.51 -19.45 -4.31
N SER A 45 2.17 -19.43 -4.42
CA SER A 45 1.47 -19.99 -5.59
C SER A 45 1.82 -19.28 -6.90
N PHE A 46 2.08 -17.96 -6.85
CA PHE A 46 2.57 -17.23 -8.03
C PHE A 46 4.04 -17.49 -8.31
N ALA A 47 4.85 -17.66 -7.25
CA ALA A 47 6.30 -17.87 -7.37
C ALA A 47 6.60 -19.15 -8.16
N THR A 48 5.86 -20.23 -7.90
CA THR A 48 6.00 -21.50 -8.62
C THR A 48 5.57 -21.40 -10.10
N GLY A 49 4.79 -20.39 -10.46
CA GLY A 49 4.39 -20.10 -11.84
C GLY A 49 5.48 -19.45 -12.70
N GLY A 50 6.64 -19.11 -12.14
CA GLY A 50 7.78 -18.58 -12.90
C GLY A 50 7.64 -17.11 -13.34
N VAL A 51 6.78 -16.34 -12.66
CA VAL A 51 6.60 -14.89 -12.93
C VAL A 51 7.89 -14.11 -12.66
N GLY A 52 8.09 -13.00 -13.36
CA GLY A 52 9.27 -12.15 -13.20
C GLY A 52 9.31 -11.43 -11.86
N MET A 53 8.15 -11.00 -11.36
CA MET A 53 7.99 -10.30 -10.09
C MET A 53 6.59 -10.51 -9.51
N ILE A 54 6.50 -10.53 -8.18
CA ILE A 54 5.26 -10.54 -7.42
C ILE A 54 5.20 -9.27 -6.56
N MET A 55 4.16 -8.46 -6.74
CA MET A 55 3.92 -7.31 -5.89
C MET A 55 2.99 -7.71 -4.74
N VAL A 56 3.48 -7.60 -3.51
CA VAL A 56 2.65 -7.73 -2.31
C VAL A 56 1.57 -6.65 -2.31
N GLU A 57 0.39 -7.00 -1.80
CA GLU A 57 -0.77 -6.12 -1.71
C GLU A 57 -0.49 -4.77 -1.04
N ALA A 58 -1.43 -3.83 -1.21
CA ALA A 58 -1.40 -2.52 -0.58
C ALA A 58 -1.18 -2.65 0.94
N THR A 59 0.04 -2.38 1.38
CA THR A 59 0.48 -2.59 2.75
C THR A 59 0.58 -1.25 3.47
N ALA A 60 -0.17 -1.11 4.55
CA ALA A 60 -0.36 0.16 5.21
C ALA A 60 0.91 0.63 5.94
N VAL A 61 1.26 1.91 5.76
CA VAL A 61 2.41 2.54 6.43
C VAL A 61 2.09 2.98 7.87
N MET A 62 0.80 3.03 8.21
CA MET A 62 0.27 3.39 9.54
C MET A 62 -0.97 2.52 9.85
N PRO A 63 -1.31 2.30 11.13
CA PRO A 63 -2.51 1.53 11.49
C PRO A 63 -3.81 2.07 10.88
N ASN A 64 -3.98 3.40 10.89
CA ASN A 64 -5.13 4.10 10.29
C ASN A 64 -5.02 4.30 8.77
N GLY A 65 -3.92 3.84 8.16
CA GLY A 65 -3.69 3.85 6.71
C GLY A 65 -4.22 2.63 5.98
N ARG A 66 -4.75 1.63 6.69
CA ARG A 66 -5.36 0.44 6.10
C ARG A 66 -6.62 0.78 5.30
N ILE A 67 -7.00 -0.09 4.37
CA ILE A 67 -8.32 -0.03 3.72
C ILE A 67 -9.34 -0.66 4.67
N SER A 68 -9.15 -1.93 5.02
CA SER A 68 -10.00 -2.66 5.94
C SER A 68 -9.28 -3.14 7.19
N ILE A 69 -10.06 -3.62 8.16
CA ILE A 69 -9.55 -4.29 9.37
C ILE A 69 -8.64 -5.50 9.07
N GLY A 70 -8.73 -6.08 7.87
CA GLY A 70 -7.93 -7.23 7.43
C GLY A 70 -6.72 -6.89 6.55
N CYS A 71 -6.45 -5.61 6.28
CA CYS A 71 -5.31 -5.22 5.44
C CYS A 71 -3.97 -5.41 6.15
N SER A 72 -2.94 -5.78 5.38
CA SER A 72 -1.56 -5.85 5.85
C SER A 72 -1.00 -4.48 6.22
N GLY A 73 0.03 -4.49 7.07
CA GLY A 73 0.78 -3.32 7.51
C GLY A 73 2.28 -3.54 7.48
N ILE A 74 3.05 -2.45 7.53
CA ILE A 74 4.51 -2.45 7.70
C ILE A 74 4.99 -1.25 8.53
N TRP A 75 4.20 -0.89 9.54
CA TRP A 75 4.46 0.25 10.44
C TRP A 75 5.34 -0.13 11.65
N SER A 76 5.78 -1.38 11.78
CA SER A 76 6.74 -1.79 12.81
C SER A 76 7.61 -2.95 12.36
N ASP A 77 8.71 -3.21 13.08
CA ASP A 77 9.64 -4.29 12.75
C ASP A 77 8.96 -5.67 12.83
N LYS A 78 8.01 -5.87 13.76
CA LYS A 78 7.17 -7.09 13.82
C LYS A 78 6.42 -7.34 12.51
N HIS A 79 5.86 -6.29 11.91
CA HIS A 79 5.14 -6.39 10.64
C HIS A 79 6.08 -6.76 9.49
N ALA A 80 7.24 -6.12 9.43
CA ALA A 80 8.24 -6.37 8.40
C ALA A 80 8.81 -7.79 8.48
N GLU A 81 9.11 -8.27 9.69
CA GLU A 81 9.64 -9.62 9.93
C GLU A 81 8.66 -10.72 9.49
N ALA A 82 7.35 -10.48 9.60
CA ALA A 82 6.33 -11.45 9.21
C ALA A 82 6.34 -11.77 7.69
N PHE A 83 6.90 -10.89 6.85
CA PHE A 83 7.02 -11.13 5.42
C PHE A 83 8.20 -12.03 5.02
N LYS A 84 9.23 -12.16 5.87
CA LYS A 84 10.49 -12.84 5.50
C LYS A 84 10.29 -14.28 4.99
N PRO A 85 9.43 -15.12 5.60
CA PRO A 85 9.19 -16.47 5.06
C PRO A 85 8.63 -16.48 3.63
N ALA A 86 7.79 -15.51 3.28
CA ALA A 86 7.26 -15.39 1.92
C ALA A 86 8.34 -14.88 0.95
N ILE A 87 9.13 -13.88 1.37
CA ILE A 87 10.25 -13.32 0.59
C ILE A 87 11.26 -14.42 0.26
N ASP A 88 11.75 -15.14 1.29
CA ASP A 88 12.72 -16.22 1.15
C ASP A 88 12.22 -17.30 0.19
N PHE A 89 10.94 -17.67 0.30
CA PHE A 89 10.34 -18.63 -0.60
C PHE A 89 10.26 -18.12 -2.04
N VAL A 90 9.80 -16.89 -2.28
CA VAL A 90 9.71 -16.31 -3.62
C VAL A 90 11.09 -16.23 -4.29
N HIS A 91 12.12 -15.80 -3.55
CA HIS A 91 13.50 -15.78 -4.01
C HIS A 91 14.03 -17.18 -4.34
N SER A 92 13.69 -18.20 -3.53
CA SER A 92 14.08 -19.59 -3.81
C SER A 92 13.50 -20.13 -5.13
N GLN A 93 12.41 -19.56 -5.64
CA GLN A 93 11.81 -19.88 -6.94
C GLN A 93 12.37 -19.01 -8.09
N GLY A 94 13.37 -18.18 -7.80
CA GLY A 94 14.03 -17.29 -8.76
C GLY A 94 13.13 -16.17 -9.28
N SER A 95 12.13 -15.76 -8.49
CA SER A 95 11.26 -14.62 -8.77
C SER A 95 11.60 -13.47 -7.83
N LEU A 96 11.37 -12.24 -8.27
CA LEU A 96 11.50 -11.06 -7.41
C LEU A 96 10.21 -10.81 -6.64
N ILE A 97 10.32 -10.13 -5.50
CA ILE A 97 9.17 -9.72 -4.69
C ILE A 97 9.26 -8.24 -4.34
N GLY A 98 8.22 -7.49 -4.70
CA GLY A 98 8.04 -6.09 -4.34
C GLY A 98 6.94 -5.91 -3.31
N ILE A 99 6.83 -4.70 -2.78
CA ILE A 99 5.76 -4.30 -1.88
C ILE A 99 5.17 -2.96 -2.28
N GLN A 100 3.84 -2.87 -2.29
CA GLN A 100 3.13 -1.62 -2.50
C GLN A 100 2.84 -0.94 -1.14
N LEU A 101 3.49 0.20 -0.87
CA LEU A 101 3.24 1.00 0.33
C LEU A 101 2.03 1.90 0.13
N ALA A 102 1.10 1.89 1.08
CA ALA A 102 -0.19 2.52 0.92
C ALA A 102 -0.70 3.26 2.17
N HIS A 103 -1.59 4.21 1.92
CA HIS A 103 -2.45 4.80 2.93
C HIS A 103 -3.82 5.09 2.30
N ALA A 104 -4.90 4.49 2.81
CA ALA A 104 -6.23 4.55 2.18
C ALA A 104 -6.92 5.93 2.30
N GLY A 105 -6.50 6.75 3.26
CA GLY A 105 -7.09 8.07 3.51
C GLY A 105 -8.58 7.93 3.82
N ARG A 106 -9.42 8.79 3.21
CA ARG A 106 -10.88 8.79 3.44
C ARG A 106 -11.65 7.54 2.99
N LYS A 107 -10.97 6.55 2.40
CA LYS A 107 -11.55 5.26 1.99
C LYS A 107 -11.12 4.11 2.90
N GLY A 108 -10.43 4.41 4.01
CA GLY A 108 -10.06 3.44 5.03
C GLY A 108 -11.20 3.13 6.00
N SER A 109 -10.89 2.36 7.04
CA SER A 109 -11.82 1.93 8.10
C SER A 109 -13.02 1.14 7.57
N THR A 110 -12.76 0.18 6.67
CA THR A 110 -13.80 -0.73 6.16
C THR A 110 -13.75 -2.10 6.84
N MET A 111 -14.83 -2.84 6.74
CA MET A 111 -14.85 -4.29 6.92
C MET A 111 -14.21 -4.99 5.71
N LYS A 112 -14.09 -6.32 5.76
CA LYS A 112 -13.59 -7.09 4.61
C LYS A 112 -14.66 -7.10 3.51
N PRO A 113 -14.29 -7.21 2.22
CA PRO A 113 -15.27 -7.07 1.12
C PRO A 113 -16.41 -8.10 1.10
N TRP A 114 -16.29 -9.19 1.87
CA TRP A 114 -17.29 -10.25 1.98
C TRP A 114 -18.07 -10.21 3.29
N ASP A 115 -17.79 -9.25 4.18
CA ASP A 115 -18.60 -9.01 5.37
C ASP A 115 -19.95 -8.37 4.97
N ASP A 116 -20.92 -8.36 5.88
CA ASP A 116 -22.31 -7.97 5.60
C ASP A 116 -22.54 -6.45 5.49
N HIS A 117 -21.53 -5.64 5.80
CA HIS A 117 -21.54 -4.19 5.66
C HIS A 117 -20.12 -3.66 5.36
N GLU A 118 -20.03 -2.47 4.74
CA GLU A 118 -18.75 -1.94 4.24
C GLU A 118 -17.95 -1.17 5.30
N ILE A 119 -18.60 -0.36 6.16
CA ILE A 119 -17.91 0.57 7.07
C ILE A 119 -17.75 -0.07 8.45
N ALA A 120 -16.52 -0.24 8.92
CA ALA A 120 -16.25 -0.79 10.24
C ALA A 120 -16.59 0.24 11.33
N VAL A 121 -17.37 -0.15 12.33
CA VAL A 121 -17.57 0.69 13.53
C VAL A 121 -16.43 0.47 14.54
N ALA A 122 -16.30 1.37 15.52
CA ALA A 122 -15.22 1.32 16.51
C ALA A 122 -15.16 -0.03 17.27
N SER A 123 -16.29 -0.64 17.58
CA SER A 123 -16.36 -1.95 18.26
C SER A 123 -15.88 -3.12 17.39
N GLU A 124 -15.78 -2.93 16.07
CA GLU A 124 -15.29 -3.91 15.10
C GLU A 124 -13.85 -3.63 14.68
N GLY A 125 -13.21 -2.64 15.32
CA GLY A 125 -11.86 -2.20 15.00
C GLY A 125 -11.79 -1.08 13.96
N GLY A 126 -12.91 -0.41 13.66
CA GLY A 126 -12.93 0.82 12.86
C GLY A 126 -12.23 2.01 13.54
N TRP A 127 -11.84 3.00 12.74
CA TRP A 127 -11.08 4.18 13.16
C TRP A 127 -11.51 5.45 12.43
N GLU A 128 -11.12 6.62 12.95
CA GLU A 128 -11.31 7.88 12.24
C GLU A 128 -10.33 7.97 11.06
N THR A 129 -10.88 8.18 9.85
CA THR A 129 -10.06 8.31 8.63
C THR A 129 -9.52 9.73 8.49
N ILE A 130 -8.41 9.86 7.77
CA ILE A 130 -7.79 11.16 7.46
C ILE A 130 -7.85 11.44 5.96
N GLY A 131 -7.81 12.71 5.57
CA GLY A 131 -7.74 13.12 4.17
C GLY A 131 -7.28 14.57 4.01
N PRO A 132 -7.08 15.05 2.77
CA PRO A 132 -6.66 16.43 2.53
C PRO A 132 -7.72 17.45 2.97
N SER A 133 -8.99 17.06 3.02
CA SER A 133 -10.12 17.93 3.38
C SER A 133 -11.21 17.10 4.05
N ALA A 134 -12.04 17.75 4.88
CA ALA A 134 -13.18 17.14 5.56
C ALA A 134 -14.34 16.91 4.57
N LEU A 135 -14.13 16.01 3.61
CA LEU A 135 -15.05 15.67 2.54
C LEU A 135 -15.18 14.15 2.41
N ALA A 136 -16.35 13.62 2.77
CA ALA A 136 -16.65 12.20 2.71
C ALA A 136 -16.50 11.60 1.29
N TYR A 137 -16.26 10.29 1.23
CA TYR A 137 -16.38 9.50 0.01
C TYR A 137 -17.70 8.72 0.07
N LYS A 138 -18.68 9.07 -0.77
CA LYS A 138 -20.03 8.47 -0.73
C LYS A 138 -20.62 8.57 0.69
N ASP A 139 -21.07 7.44 1.25
CA ASP A 139 -21.70 7.32 2.56
C ASP A 139 -20.70 7.05 3.70
N PHE A 140 -19.39 7.16 3.43
CA PHE A 140 -18.36 6.99 4.44
C PHE A 140 -18.38 8.15 5.45
N PRO A 141 -17.91 7.95 6.69
CA PRO A 141 -17.70 9.04 7.63
C PRO A 141 -16.83 10.15 7.04
N VAL A 142 -17.11 11.39 7.42
CA VAL A 142 -16.28 12.54 7.02
C VAL A 142 -14.88 12.36 7.62
N PRO A 143 -13.81 12.40 6.81
CA PRO A 143 -12.45 12.25 7.33
C PRO A 143 -12.01 13.49 8.11
N HIS A 144 -11.07 13.31 9.04
CA HIS A 144 -10.30 14.40 9.60
C HIS A 144 -9.45 15.08 8.51
N ALA A 145 -9.54 16.41 8.41
CA ALA A 145 -8.72 17.18 7.48
C ALA A 145 -7.32 17.35 8.06
N MET A 146 -6.33 16.71 7.43
CA MET A 146 -4.96 16.67 7.95
C MET A 146 -4.37 18.07 8.13
N THR A 147 -3.68 18.28 9.24
CA THR A 147 -2.76 19.39 9.45
C THR A 147 -1.48 19.21 8.63
N VAL A 148 -0.66 20.26 8.50
CA VAL A 148 0.66 20.17 7.84
C VAL A 148 1.58 19.20 8.59
N ASP A 149 1.55 19.21 9.92
CA ASP A 149 2.36 18.31 10.75
C ASP A 149 1.96 16.84 10.57
N GLU A 150 0.67 16.55 10.39
CA GLU A 150 0.19 15.20 10.08
C GLU A 150 0.59 14.75 8.67
N ILE A 151 0.64 15.66 7.70
CA ILE A 151 1.17 15.37 6.35
C ILE A 151 2.64 14.97 6.46
N GLN A 152 3.44 15.73 7.20
CA GLN A 152 4.86 15.42 7.43
C GLN A 152 5.04 14.09 8.19
N SER A 153 4.20 13.82 9.18
CA SER A 153 4.21 12.55 9.92
C SER A 153 3.85 11.36 9.01
N ALA A 154 2.91 11.54 8.08
CA ALA A 154 2.58 10.53 7.08
C ALA A 154 3.77 10.30 6.12
N THR A 155 4.44 11.36 5.65
CA THR A 155 5.67 11.25 4.85
C THR A 155 6.72 10.43 5.58
N GLN A 156 7.00 10.73 6.85
CA GLN A 156 7.96 9.98 7.65
C GLN A 156 7.57 8.49 7.79
N SER A 157 6.27 8.20 7.91
CA SER A 157 5.78 6.82 7.97
C SER A 157 6.04 6.06 6.66
N PHE A 158 5.86 6.69 5.49
CA PHE A 158 6.25 6.10 4.20
C PHE A 158 7.76 5.83 4.12
N VAL A 159 8.59 6.78 4.57
CA VAL A 159 10.06 6.61 4.60
C VAL A 159 10.45 5.43 5.47
N GLU A 160 9.95 5.35 6.70
CA GLU A 160 10.27 4.25 7.60
C GLU A 160 9.77 2.91 7.08
N SER A 161 8.58 2.87 6.47
CA SER A 161 8.07 1.67 5.83
C SER A 161 8.94 1.23 4.66
N ALA A 162 9.45 2.14 3.83
CA ALA A 162 10.38 1.81 2.75
C ALA A 162 11.70 1.24 3.28
N VAL A 163 12.26 1.84 4.34
CA VAL A 163 13.47 1.33 5.02
C VAL A 163 13.22 -0.05 5.62
N ARG A 164 12.05 -0.27 6.25
CA ARG A 164 11.66 -1.59 6.76
C ARG A 164 11.51 -2.61 5.64
N SER A 165 10.93 -2.22 4.49
CA SER A 165 10.81 -3.08 3.31
C SER A 165 12.17 -3.52 2.78
N GLU A 166 13.11 -2.60 2.62
CA GLU A 166 14.48 -2.92 2.20
C GLU A 166 15.15 -3.88 3.20
N ARG A 167 15.10 -3.57 4.50
CA ARG A 167 15.66 -4.42 5.57
C ARG A 167 15.02 -5.82 5.62
N ALA A 168 13.74 -5.94 5.26
CA ALA A 168 13.04 -7.22 5.21
C ALA A 168 13.47 -8.09 4.01
N GLY A 169 14.04 -7.49 2.97
CA GLY A 169 14.53 -8.18 1.77
C GLY A 169 13.65 -8.03 0.53
N PHE A 170 12.74 -7.04 0.49
CA PHE A 170 12.01 -6.73 -0.75
C PHE A 170 12.94 -6.14 -1.81
N ASP A 171 12.73 -6.53 -3.07
CA ASP A 171 13.57 -6.10 -4.21
C ASP A 171 13.19 -4.71 -4.73
N LEU A 172 11.95 -4.28 -4.46
CA LEU A 172 11.42 -2.99 -4.89
C LEU A 172 10.24 -2.53 -4.04
N VAL A 173 10.01 -1.22 -4.06
CA VAL A 173 8.88 -0.55 -3.43
C VAL A 173 8.06 0.16 -4.51
N GLU A 174 6.74 0.02 -4.44
CA GLU A 174 5.78 0.82 -5.20
C GLU A 174 5.02 1.76 -4.24
N ILE A 175 4.94 3.04 -4.59
CA ILE A 175 4.14 4.02 -3.82
C ILE A 175 2.71 4.05 -4.37
N HIS A 176 1.72 3.75 -3.53
CA HIS A 176 0.33 3.73 -3.96
C HIS A 176 -0.28 5.13 -4.09
N ALA A 177 -0.10 5.75 -5.26
CA ALA A 177 -0.63 7.08 -5.58
C ALA A 177 -1.92 7.09 -6.42
N ALA A 178 -2.74 6.04 -6.33
CA ALA A 178 -3.87 5.80 -7.23
C ALA A 178 -5.16 5.39 -6.49
N HIS A 179 -6.17 4.90 -7.22
CA HIS A 179 -7.43 4.31 -6.72
C HIS A 179 -8.30 5.17 -5.78
N GLY A 180 -7.92 6.44 -5.59
CA GLY A 180 -8.62 7.40 -4.75
C GLY A 180 -8.20 7.30 -3.29
N TYR A 181 -7.05 6.67 -3.01
CA TYR A 181 -6.40 6.64 -1.70
C TYR A 181 -5.60 7.93 -1.44
N LEU A 182 -4.90 8.03 -0.31
CA LEU A 182 -4.49 9.31 0.27
C LEU A 182 -3.74 10.22 -0.71
N PHE A 183 -2.69 9.73 -1.37
CA PHE A 183 -1.98 10.53 -2.38
C PHE A 183 -2.90 10.95 -3.53
N HIS A 184 -3.71 10.04 -4.09
CA HIS A 184 -4.67 10.41 -5.14
C HIS A 184 -5.70 11.44 -4.63
N GLN A 185 -6.06 11.40 -3.34
CA GLN A 185 -6.95 12.41 -2.75
C GLN A 185 -6.30 13.79 -2.75
N PHE A 186 -5.00 13.91 -2.44
CA PHE A 186 -4.25 15.16 -2.54
C PHE A 186 -4.09 15.61 -4.00
N LEU A 187 -3.84 14.68 -4.92
CA LEU A 187 -3.69 14.97 -6.34
C LEU A 187 -4.97 15.49 -6.98
N SER A 188 -6.16 15.10 -6.51
CA SER A 188 -7.43 15.43 -7.17
C SER A 188 -8.08 16.69 -6.59
N PRO A 189 -8.45 17.71 -7.40
CA PRO A 189 -9.19 18.87 -6.92
C PRO A 189 -10.63 18.51 -6.50
N LEU A 190 -11.11 17.29 -6.78
CA LEU A 190 -12.42 16.80 -6.32
C LEU A 190 -12.42 16.38 -4.83
N SER A 191 -11.23 16.20 -4.24
CA SER A 191 -11.06 15.77 -2.85
C SER A 191 -10.16 16.69 -2.04
N ASN A 192 -9.24 17.40 -2.71
CA ASN A 192 -8.35 18.36 -2.08
C ASN A 192 -8.87 19.78 -2.27
N LEU A 193 -9.53 20.29 -1.24
CA LEU A 193 -10.06 21.65 -1.15
C LEU A 193 -9.17 22.56 -0.28
N ARG A 194 -7.92 22.15 -0.02
CA ARG A 194 -7.01 22.94 0.81
C ARG A 194 -6.63 24.24 0.13
N THR A 195 -6.35 25.25 0.96
CA THR A 195 -5.91 26.59 0.55
C THR A 195 -4.48 26.90 0.98
N ASP A 196 -3.78 25.93 1.58
CA ASP A 196 -2.37 26.02 1.96
C ASP A 196 -1.44 25.49 0.84
N GLU A 197 -0.16 25.30 1.14
CA GLU A 197 0.84 24.81 0.20
C GLU A 197 0.61 23.37 -0.31
N TYR A 198 -0.38 22.65 0.22
CA TYR A 198 -0.75 21.30 -0.22
C TYR A 198 -2.04 21.24 -1.06
N GLY A 199 -2.67 22.38 -1.39
CA GLY A 199 -3.84 22.42 -2.28
C GLY A 199 -3.95 23.63 -3.21
N GLY A 200 -5.03 23.67 -3.98
CA GLY A 200 -5.26 24.67 -5.02
C GLY A 200 -4.50 24.35 -6.32
N SER A 201 -3.29 24.89 -6.47
CA SER A 201 -2.52 24.76 -7.73
C SER A 201 -2.11 23.31 -8.01
N PHE A 202 -1.65 23.05 -9.23
CA PHE A 202 -1.09 21.74 -9.58
C PHE A 202 0.14 21.42 -8.72
N GLU A 203 1.06 22.37 -8.59
CA GLU A 203 2.31 22.25 -7.84
C GLU A 203 2.04 21.94 -6.37
N ASN A 204 1.05 22.58 -5.77
CA ASN A 204 0.67 22.32 -4.39
C ASN A 204 0.01 20.94 -4.21
N ARG A 205 -0.87 20.53 -5.13
CA ARG A 205 -1.55 19.22 -5.05
C ARG A 205 -0.60 18.04 -5.21
N ILE A 206 0.48 18.18 -5.97
CA ILE A 206 1.49 17.12 -6.12
C ILE A 206 2.52 17.12 -4.98
N ARG A 207 2.63 18.21 -4.21
CA ARG A 207 3.70 18.42 -3.21
C ARG A 207 3.85 17.24 -2.26
N PHE A 208 2.76 16.80 -1.64
CA PHE A 208 2.83 15.67 -0.69
C PHE A 208 3.43 14.40 -1.31
N LEU A 209 3.06 14.07 -2.55
CA LEU A 209 3.60 12.90 -3.24
C LEU A 209 5.05 13.07 -3.68
N VAL A 210 5.45 14.29 -4.09
CA VAL A 210 6.81 14.57 -4.57
C VAL A 210 7.81 14.68 -3.40
N ASP A 211 7.36 15.22 -2.27
CA ASP A 211 8.19 15.39 -1.07
C ASP A 211 8.35 14.08 -0.27
N THR A 212 7.47 13.09 -0.50
CA THR A 212 7.56 11.75 0.12
C THR A 212 8.44 10.81 -0.67
#